data_AF-A0A7G2CAN9-F1
#
_entry.id   AF-A0A7G2CAN9-F1
#
_cell.length_a   1.000
_cell.length_b   1.000
_cell.length_c   1.000
_cell.angle_alpha   90.00
_cell.angle_beta   90.00
_cell.angle_gamma   90.00
#
_symmetry.space_group_name_H-M   'P 1'
#
loop_
_entity.id
_entity.type
_entity.pdbx_description
1 polymer ?
#
loop_
_entity_poly.entity_id
_entity_poly.type
_entity_poly.pdbx_seq_one_letter_code
_entity_poly.pdbx_strand_id
1 'polypeptide(L)'
;MPGQENTTERYDPPEEFKRPPISLPTVKEADKQRLFDMYFIMAFIWAVGGNIRDDCRSLFNDFVLKTLPQAAPQLPKINGDNIYEVVVHYPSLQFITWNHLVPDFVYDKRTPYFDLVVPTKETVALNTLLMILSSTSQNVLVNGVTGTGKSLGLLDFLTTSIRGDDPSSSWEYITTVLSAQTKSRDIESRLESKLYKLRSTAIGPTPGKKAIFFIDDLNMPSLEKYGAPRRWSCSGS
;
A
#
# COMPACT_ATOMS: atom_id res chain seq x y z
N MET A 1 1.97 41.50 -27.22
CA MET A 1 1.51 40.14 -26.87
C MET A 1 1.18 40.16 -25.37
N PRO A 2 -0.09 40.15 -24.96
CA PRO A 2 -0.44 40.16 -23.55
C PRO A 2 -0.26 38.75 -22.96
N GLY A 3 0.35 38.67 -21.78
CA GLY A 3 0.61 37.43 -21.07
C GLY A 3 -0.67 36.73 -20.64
N GLN A 4 -0.72 35.41 -20.85
CA GLN A 4 -1.77 34.57 -20.31
C GLN A 4 -1.55 34.41 -18.80
N GLU A 5 -2.43 35.00 -18.00
CA GLU A 5 -2.59 34.67 -16.59
C GLU A 5 -3.04 33.20 -16.47
N ASN A 6 -2.15 32.37 -15.91
CA ASN A 6 -2.44 31.00 -15.53
C ASN A 6 -3.43 30.97 -14.36
N THR A 7 -4.73 30.99 -14.67
CA THR A 7 -5.77 30.64 -13.71
C THR A 7 -5.86 29.12 -13.63
N THR A 8 -5.09 28.52 -12.72
CA THR A 8 -5.43 27.21 -12.15
C THR A 8 -6.77 27.38 -11.43
N GLU A 9 -7.89 27.15 -12.12
CA GLU A 9 -9.18 26.96 -11.48
C GLU A 9 -9.06 25.75 -10.56
N ARG A 10 -8.86 26.00 -9.27
CA ARG A 10 -8.91 24.95 -8.25
C ARG A 10 -10.35 24.45 -8.21
N TYR A 11 -10.55 23.20 -8.62
CA TYR A 11 -11.79 22.51 -8.37
C TYR A 11 -11.94 22.33 -6.87
N ASP A 12 -12.92 23.00 -6.26
CA ASP A 12 -13.31 22.73 -4.88
C ASP A 12 -14.17 21.45 -4.89
N PRO A 13 -13.72 20.37 -4.22
CA PRO A 13 -14.50 19.14 -4.18
C PRO A 13 -15.80 19.37 -3.40
N PRO A 14 -16.90 18.66 -3.77
CA PRO A 14 -18.12 18.64 -2.98
C PRO A 14 -17.84 18.32 -1.50
N GLU A 15 -18.64 18.88 -0.58
CA GLU A 15 -18.43 18.74 0.88
C GLU A 15 -18.29 17.27 1.33
N GLU A 16 -18.97 16.33 0.67
CA GLU A 16 -18.88 14.89 0.94
C GLU A 16 -17.50 14.27 0.67
N PHE A 17 -16.67 14.92 -0.15
CA PHE A 17 -15.29 14.50 -0.47
C PHE A 17 -14.23 15.31 0.28
N LYS A 18 -14.65 16.30 1.09
CA LYS A 18 -13.70 17.06 1.92
C LYS A 18 -13.25 16.24 3.11
N ARG A 19 -11.97 16.36 3.45
CA ARG A 19 -11.41 15.70 4.63
C ARG A 19 -12.12 16.20 5.91
N PRO A 20 -12.74 15.32 6.70
CA PRO A 20 -13.31 15.73 7.99
C PRO A 20 -12.21 16.12 8.97
N PRO A 21 -12.35 17.23 9.71
CA PRO A 21 -11.36 17.65 10.69
C PRO A 21 -11.26 16.64 11.84
N ILE A 22 -10.06 16.46 12.37
CA ILE A 22 -9.85 15.65 13.58
C ILE A 22 -10.07 16.55 14.79
N SER A 23 -11.23 16.44 15.44
CA SER A 23 -11.63 17.23 16.61
C SER A 23 -11.17 16.64 17.95
N LEU A 24 -10.29 15.62 17.93
CA LEU A 24 -9.85 14.90 19.12
C LEU A 24 -8.72 15.66 19.84
N PRO A 25 -8.72 15.71 21.19
CA PRO A 25 -7.67 16.37 21.93
C PRO A 25 -6.34 15.61 21.78
N THR A 26 -5.26 16.37 21.57
CA THR A 26 -3.91 15.83 21.57
C THR A 26 -3.46 15.52 23.00
N VAL A 27 -2.92 14.33 23.22
CA VAL A 27 -2.39 13.90 24.51
C VAL A 27 -0.97 14.44 24.68
N LYS A 28 -0.65 14.97 25.86
CA LYS A 28 0.68 15.57 26.14
C LYS A 28 1.79 14.55 26.27
N GLU A 29 1.49 13.35 26.79
CA GLU A 29 2.45 12.25 26.90
C GLU A 29 1.90 10.99 26.22
N ALA A 30 2.76 10.34 25.42
CA ALA A 30 2.39 9.12 24.73
C ALA A 30 2.52 7.91 25.68
N ASP A 31 1.39 7.30 26.04
CA ASP A 31 1.38 6.00 26.70
C ASP A 31 1.83 4.93 25.70
N LYS A 32 3.08 4.49 25.85
CA LYS A 32 3.72 3.52 24.96
C LYS A 32 3.04 2.15 24.99
N GLN A 33 2.56 1.72 26.16
CA GLN A 33 1.91 0.41 26.29
C GLN A 33 0.57 0.43 25.55
N ARG A 34 -0.23 1.46 25.79
CA ARG A 34 -1.49 1.65 25.09
C ARG A 34 -1.28 1.76 23.57
N LEU A 35 -0.27 2.50 23.14
CA LEU A 35 0.04 2.65 21.72
C LEU A 35 0.43 1.31 21.08
N PHE A 36 1.26 0.52 21.78
CA PHE A 36 1.62 -0.84 21.35
C PHE A 36 0.37 -1.72 21.18
N ASP A 37 -0.49 -1.76 22.19
CA ASP A 37 -1.72 -2.54 22.18
C ASP A 37 -2.64 -2.11 21.01
N MET A 38 -2.75 -0.80 20.74
CA MET A 38 -3.54 -0.29 19.62
C MET A 38 -2.98 -0.72 18.26
N TYR A 39 -1.67 -0.61 18.04
CA TYR A 39 -1.03 -1.07 16.81
C TYR A 39 -1.09 -2.58 16.66
N PHE A 40 -1.01 -3.33 17.77
CA PHE A 40 -1.19 -4.77 17.76
C PHE A 40 -2.58 -5.17 17.25
N ILE A 41 -3.64 -4.50 17.74
CA ILE A 41 -5.00 -4.75 17.26
C ILE A 41 -5.15 -4.39 15.78
N MET A 42 -4.61 -3.25 15.35
CA MET A 42 -4.60 -2.88 13.93
C MET A 42 -3.89 -3.95 13.07
N ALA A 43 -2.71 -4.42 13.51
CA ALA A 43 -1.98 -5.47 12.82
C ALA A 43 -2.75 -6.80 12.77
N PHE A 44 -3.41 -7.17 13.87
CA PHE A 44 -4.26 -8.37 13.93
C PHE A 44 -5.43 -8.30 12.93
N ILE A 45 -6.12 -7.17 12.88
CA ILE A 45 -7.23 -6.95 11.94
C ILE A 45 -6.76 -7.13 10.50
N TRP A 46 -5.63 -6.55 10.12
CA TRP A 46 -5.14 -6.62 8.74
C TRP A 46 -4.50 -7.97 8.40
N ALA A 47 -3.79 -8.59 9.34
CA ALA A 47 -3.15 -9.88 9.12
C ALA A 47 -4.17 -11.02 8.95
N VAL A 48 -5.19 -11.04 9.80
CA VAL A 48 -6.24 -12.06 9.77
C VAL A 48 -7.33 -11.64 8.80
N GLY A 49 -7.93 -10.47 9.02
CA GLY A 49 -9.08 -9.98 8.26
C GLY A 49 -8.79 -9.65 6.80
N GLY A 50 -7.55 -9.36 6.42
CA GLY A 50 -7.20 -9.03 5.04
C GLY A 50 -7.34 -10.22 4.08
N ASN A 51 -7.10 -11.44 4.55
CA ASN A 51 -7.15 -12.67 3.74
C ASN A 51 -8.46 -13.46 3.89
N ILE A 52 -9.41 -12.96 4.68
CA ILE A 52 -10.72 -13.60 4.86
C ILE A 52 -11.58 -13.39 3.61
N ARG A 53 -12.29 -14.47 3.22
CA ARG A 53 -13.30 -14.45 2.15
C ARG A 53 -14.42 -13.45 2.47
N ASP A 54 -14.91 -12.76 1.45
CA ASP A 54 -15.82 -11.62 1.64
C ASP A 54 -17.09 -11.94 2.43
N ASP A 55 -17.64 -13.15 2.32
CA ASP A 55 -18.80 -13.63 3.06
C ASP A 55 -18.57 -13.77 4.57
N CYS A 56 -17.33 -14.03 4.99
CA CYS A 56 -16.95 -14.17 6.40
C CYS A 56 -16.48 -12.85 7.02
N ARG A 57 -16.33 -11.77 6.23
CA ARG A 57 -15.82 -10.48 6.75
C ARG A 57 -16.76 -9.83 7.75
N SER A 58 -18.07 -9.93 7.55
CA SER A 58 -19.07 -9.40 8.51
C SER A 58 -19.01 -10.13 9.85
N LEU A 59 -18.87 -11.46 9.83
CA LEU A 59 -18.71 -12.27 11.04
C LEU A 59 -17.43 -11.90 11.80
N PHE A 60 -16.32 -11.70 11.08
CA PHE A 60 -15.06 -11.27 11.68
C PHE A 60 -15.15 -9.85 12.26
N ASN A 61 -15.79 -8.92 11.54
CA ASN A 61 -16.06 -7.57 12.01
C ASN A 61 -16.80 -7.58 13.36
N ASP A 62 -17.92 -8.29 13.41
CA ASP A 62 -18.73 -8.41 14.63
C ASP A 62 -17.97 -9.07 15.78
N PHE A 63 -17.17 -10.10 15.47
CA PHE A 63 -16.34 -10.78 16.45
C PHE A 63 -15.34 -9.82 17.09
N VAL A 64 -14.60 -9.05 16.30
CA VAL A 64 -13.60 -8.09 16.81
C VAL A 64 -14.27 -6.98 17.61
N LEU A 65 -15.36 -6.40 17.10
CA LEU A 65 -16.09 -5.32 17.80
C LEU A 65 -16.67 -5.78 19.15
N LYS A 66 -17.11 -7.04 19.26
CA LYS A 66 -17.62 -7.62 20.52
C LYS A 66 -16.50 -8.03 21.49
N THR A 67 -15.40 -8.55 20.97
CA THR A 67 -14.31 -9.14 21.78
C THR A 67 -13.35 -8.08 22.30
N LEU A 68 -13.03 -7.07 21.50
CA LEU A 68 -12.04 -6.04 21.86
C LEU A 68 -12.37 -5.32 23.18
N PRO A 69 -13.61 -4.84 23.43
CA PRO A 69 -13.94 -4.19 24.69
C PRO A 69 -13.86 -5.12 25.91
N GLN A 70 -14.00 -6.44 25.71
CA GLN A 70 -13.93 -7.43 26.79
C GLN A 70 -12.49 -7.82 27.10
N ALA A 71 -11.67 -7.99 26.07
CA ALA A 71 -10.28 -8.42 26.19
C ALA A 71 -9.34 -7.27 26.58
N ALA A 72 -9.63 -6.04 26.13
CA ALA A 72 -8.80 -4.87 26.35
C ALA A 72 -9.66 -3.62 26.67
N PRO A 73 -10.32 -3.58 27.85
CA PRO A 73 -11.22 -2.47 28.23
C PRO A 73 -10.50 -1.12 28.38
N GLN A 74 -9.17 -1.13 28.54
CA GLN A 74 -8.32 0.07 28.60
C GLN A 74 -8.15 0.76 27.24
N LEU A 75 -8.42 0.06 26.14
CA LEU A 75 -8.26 0.61 24.80
C LEU A 75 -9.42 1.53 24.43
N PRO A 76 -9.16 2.57 23.62
CA PRO A 76 -10.23 3.38 23.07
C PRO A 76 -11.16 2.51 22.22
N LYS A 77 -12.46 2.80 22.26
CA LYS A 77 -13.43 2.10 21.43
C LYS A 77 -13.20 2.44 19.95
N ILE A 78 -13.40 1.44 19.10
CA ILE A 78 -13.49 1.64 17.66
C ILE A 78 -14.81 2.39 17.41
N ASN A 79 -14.72 3.65 17.01
CA ASN A 79 -15.88 4.47 16.68
C ASN A 79 -16.25 4.19 15.22
N GLY A 80 -17.18 3.27 15.01
CA GLY A 80 -17.69 2.90 13.70
C GLY A 80 -18.05 1.42 13.60
N ASP A 81 -18.79 1.06 12.55
CA ASP A 81 -19.30 -0.30 12.35
C ASP A 81 -18.32 -1.19 11.58
N ASN A 82 -17.20 -0.63 11.09
CA ASN A 82 -16.26 -1.32 10.21
C ASN A 82 -14.83 -1.26 10.76
N ILE A 83 -14.31 -2.41 11.22
CA ILE A 83 -12.94 -2.54 11.75
C ILE A 83 -11.85 -2.31 10.69
N TYR A 84 -12.18 -2.41 9.39
CA TYR A 84 -11.22 -2.17 8.31
C TYR A 84 -11.04 -0.69 8.03
N GLU A 85 -11.95 0.15 8.52
CA GLU A 85 -11.93 1.59 8.28
C GLU A 85 -11.13 2.38 9.30
N VAL A 86 -10.56 1.71 10.32
CA VAL A 86 -9.90 2.39 11.43
C VAL A 86 -8.37 2.36 11.37
N VAL A 87 -7.78 3.44 11.87
CA VAL A 87 -6.35 3.66 11.99
C VAL A 87 -6.02 4.31 13.34
N VAL A 88 -4.83 4.02 13.86
CA VAL A 88 -4.31 4.62 15.09
C VAL A 88 -3.90 6.07 14.81
N HIS A 89 -4.51 7.02 15.52
CA HIS A 89 -4.08 8.41 15.51
C HIS A 89 -3.13 8.69 16.67
N TYR A 90 -1.84 8.76 16.37
CA TYR A 90 -0.78 8.94 17.37
C TYR A 90 -1.00 10.17 18.29
N PRO A 91 -1.34 11.38 17.77
CA PRO A 91 -1.51 12.54 18.64
C PRO A 91 -2.64 12.42 19.67
N SER A 92 -3.75 11.78 19.34
CA SER A 92 -4.90 11.66 20.26
C SER A 92 -4.97 10.33 21.02
N LEU A 93 -4.14 9.34 20.65
CA LEU A 93 -4.21 7.97 21.18
C LEU A 93 -5.62 7.36 21.08
N GLN A 94 -6.28 7.61 19.94
CA GLN A 94 -7.61 7.11 19.59
C GLN A 94 -7.58 6.41 18.23
N PHE A 95 -8.59 5.56 17.99
CA PHE A 95 -8.89 5.11 16.64
C PHE A 95 -9.68 6.19 15.89
N ILE A 96 -9.22 6.54 14.70
CA ILE A 96 -9.94 7.41 13.76
C ILE A 96 -10.24 6.62 12.49
N THR A 97 -11.10 7.14 11.63
CA THR A 97 -11.34 6.55 10.30
C THR A 97 -10.31 7.03 9.27
N TRP A 98 -10.06 6.21 8.25
CA TRP A 98 -9.17 6.58 7.13
C TRP A 98 -9.61 7.85 6.40
N ASN A 99 -10.90 8.20 6.43
CA ASN A 99 -11.44 9.43 5.83
C ASN A 99 -10.72 10.68 6.34
N HIS A 100 -10.32 10.71 7.61
CA HIS A 100 -9.57 11.83 8.18
C HIS A 100 -8.16 11.99 7.59
N LEU A 101 -7.63 10.95 6.94
CA LEU A 101 -6.29 10.93 6.36
C LEU A 101 -6.31 11.09 4.84
N VAL A 102 -7.47 10.98 4.17
CA VAL A 102 -7.60 11.17 2.72
C VAL A 102 -7.20 12.60 2.34
N PRO A 103 -6.16 12.81 1.50
CA PRO A 103 -5.79 14.13 1.03
C PRO A 103 -6.86 14.72 0.11
N ASP A 104 -6.98 16.04 0.13
CA ASP A 104 -7.91 16.74 -0.75
C ASP A 104 -7.49 16.52 -2.21
N PHE A 105 -8.45 16.09 -3.03
CA PHE A 105 -8.22 15.92 -4.45
C PHE A 105 -8.12 17.28 -5.14
N VAL A 106 -6.98 17.55 -5.78
CA VAL A 106 -6.77 18.75 -6.59
C VAL A 106 -6.76 18.35 -8.06
N TYR A 107 -7.79 18.77 -8.78
CA TYR A 107 -7.88 18.54 -10.22
C TYR A 107 -7.00 19.53 -11.00
N ASP A 108 -6.09 19.00 -11.81
CA ASP A 108 -5.35 19.77 -12.81
C ASP A 108 -5.82 19.37 -14.22
N LYS A 109 -6.35 20.34 -14.98
CA LYS A 109 -6.80 20.16 -16.37
C LYS A 109 -5.67 19.71 -17.31
N ARG A 110 -4.41 19.89 -16.93
CA ARG A 110 -3.23 19.50 -17.72
C ARG A 110 -2.87 18.02 -17.55
N THR A 111 -3.33 17.40 -16.46
CA THR A 111 -3.07 15.99 -16.21
C THR A 111 -3.93 15.14 -17.14
N PRO A 112 -3.34 14.22 -17.92
CA PRO A 112 -4.10 13.30 -18.75
C PRO A 112 -5.13 12.52 -17.92
N TYR A 113 -6.30 12.28 -18.48
CA TYR A 113 -7.37 11.57 -17.75
C TYR A 113 -6.93 10.21 -17.20
N PHE A 114 -6.07 9.49 -17.93
CA PHE A 114 -5.54 8.20 -17.52
C PHE A 114 -4.55 8.26 -16.35
N ASP A 115 -4.00 9.44 -16.06
CA ASP A 115 -3.05 9.68 -14.96
C ASP A 115 -3.73 10.33 -13.73
N LEU A 116 -5.03 10.64 -13.83
CA LEU A 116 -5.80 11.19 -12.71
C LEU A 116 -6.08 10.10 -11.67
N VAL A 117 -5.34 10.13 -10.56
CA VAL A 117 -5.59 9.26 -9.41
C VAL A 117 -6.36 10.05 -8.35
N VAL A 118 -7.58 9.60 -8.05
CA VAL A 118 -8.38 10.16 -6.95
C VAL A 118 -7.99 9.43 -5.66
N PRO A 119 -7.50 10.16 -4.63
CA PRO A 119 -7.20 9.54 -3.35
C PRO A 119 -8.51 9.11 -2.67
N THR A 120 -8.59 7.84 -2.29
CA THR A 120 -9.71 7.29 -1.52
C THR A 120 -9.24 6.72 -0.19
N LYS A 121 -10.19 6.45 0.72
CA LYS A 121 -9.91 5.82 2.01
C LYS A 121 -9.22 4.47 1.85
N GLU A 122 -9.59 3.70 0.82
CA GLU A 122 -8.99 2.41 0.49
C GLU A 122 -7.54 2.58 0.02
N THR A 123 -7.27 3.55 -0.86
CA THR A 123 -5.90 3.82 -1.34
C THR A 123 -4.99 4.27 -0.19
N VAL A 124 -5.48 5.14 0.70
CA VAL A 124 -4.71 5.57 1.87
C VAL A 124 -4.42 4.41 2.83
N ALA A 125 -5.40 3.56 3.10
CA ALA A 125 -5.21 2.36 3.92
C ALA A 125 -4.15 1.43 3.31
N LEU A 126 -4.28 1.13 2.01
CA LEU A 126 -3.33 0.29 1.28
C LEU A 126 -1.91 0.88 1.28
N ASN A 127 -1.76 2.16 0.95
CA ASN A 127 -0.46 2.85 0.95
C ASN A 127 0.19 2.85 2.33
N THR A 128 -0.60 3.02 3.39
CA THR A 128 -0.10 2.96 4.77
C THR A 128 0.45 1.58 5.10
N LEU A 129 -0.28 0.52 4.77
CA LEU A 129 0.16 -0.87 4.99
C LEU A 129 1.40 -1.20 4.17
N LEU A 130 1.43 -0.79 2.90
CA LEU A 130 2.57 -1.00 2.01
C LEU A 130 3.82 -0.27 2.51
N MET A 131 3.68 0.96 3.03
CA MET A 131 4.82 1.67 3.66
C MET A 131 5.37 0.89 4.86
N ILE A 132 4.51 0.40 5.75
CA ILE A 132 4.93 -0.36 6.92
C ILE A 132 5.68 -1.63 6.49
N LEU A 133 5.13 -2.40 5.54
CA LEU A 133 5.72 -3.65 5.05
C LEU A 133 7.01 -3.41 4.24
N SER A 134 7.05 -2.35 3.43
CA SER A 134 8.24 -1.99 2.66
C SER A 134 9.39 -1.53 3.56
N SER A 135 9.08 -0.77 4.63
CA SER A 135 10.08 -0.31 5.60
C SER A 135 10.79 -1.47 6.31
N THR A 136 10.08 -2.59 6.50
CA THR A 136 10.58 -3.84 7.09
C THR A 136 11.10 -4.83 6.03
N SER A 137 11.13 -4.41 4.76
CA SER A 137 11.62 -5.20 3.61
C SER A 137 10.93 -6.55 3.47
N GLN A 138 9.61 -6.57 3.74
CA GLN A 138 8.76 -7.75 3.57
C GLN A 138 8.16 -7.79 2.16
N ASN A 139 8.01 -9.00 1.62
CA ASN A 139 7.33 -9.21 0.34
C ASN A 139 5.81 -9.17 0.54
N VAL A 140 5.09 -8.49 -0.35
CA VAL A 140 3.63 -8.32 -0.27
C VAL A 140 2.97 -8.84 -1.53
N LEU A 141 1.94 -9.66 -1.36
CA LEU A 141 1.04 -10.07 -2.43
C LEU A 141 -0.30 -9.37 -2.24
N VAL A 142 -0.69 -8.55 -3.21
CA VAL A 142 -2.00 -7.89 -3.23
C VAL A 142 -2.90 -8.64 -4.20
N ASN A 143 -3.89 -9.37 -3.66
CA ASN A 143 -4.88 -10.09 -4.46
C ASN A 143 -6.24 -9.34 -4.44
N GLY A 144 -7.10 -9.64 -5.42
CA GLY A 144 -8.44 -9.07 -5.49
C GLY A 144 -9.00 -9.11 -6.92
N VAL A 145 -10.31 -8.88 -7.04
CA VAL A 145 -11.04 -8.95 -8.32
C VAL A 145 -10.42 -8.04 -9.37
N THR A 146 -10.32 -8.50 -10.62
CA THR A 146 -9.80 -7.71 -11.73
C THR A 146 -10.59 -6.40 -11.92
N GLY A 147 -9.92 -5.31 -12.26
CA GLY A 147 -10.58 -4.01 -12.50
C GLY A 147 -10.82 -3.14 -11.27
N THR A 148 -10.37 -3.54 -10.07
CA THR A 148 -10.53 -2.74 -8.83
C THR A 148 -9.42 -1.71 -8.60
N GLY A 149 -8.71 -1.26 -9.66
CA GLY A 149 -7.68 -0.22 -9.55
C GLY A 149 -6.41 -0.60 -8.73
N LYS A 150 -6.22 -1.87 -8.35
CA LYS A 150 -5.06 -2.33 -7.55
C LYS A 150 -3.72 -1.94 -8.16
N SER A 151 -3.54 -2.22 -9.46
CA SER A 151 -2.28 -1.94 -10.16
C SER A 151 -2.02 -0.42 -10.21
N LEU A 152 -3.08 0.39 -10.42
CA LEU A 152 -2.98 1.85 -10.37
C LEU A 152 -2.60 2.36 -8.97
N GLY A 153 -3.23 1.84 -7.91
CA GLY A 153 -2.90 2.21 -6.54
C GLY A 153 -1.47 1.80 -6.13
N LEU A 154 -1.01 0.63 -6.60
CA LEU A 154 0.37 0.18 -6.37
C LEU A 154 1.38 1.02 -7.15
N LEU A 155 1.07 1.42 -8.38
CA LEU A 155 1.89 2.36 -9.15
C LEU A 155 1.95 3.73 -8.45
N ASP A 156 0.82 4.26 -8.00
CA ASP A 156 0.78 5.51 -7.22
C ASP A 156 1.63 5.43 -5.94
N PHE A 157 1.60 4.28 -5.24
CA PHE A 157 2.49 4.06 -4.10
C PHE A 157 3.98 4.16 -4.50
N LEU A 158 4.37 3.55 -5.63
CA LEU A 158 5.75 3.54 -6.11
C LEU A 158 6.24 4.93 -6.56
N THR A 159 5.36 5.72 -7.17
CA THR A 159 5.72 7.04 -7.70
C THR A 159 5.57 8.15 -6.67
N THR A 160 4.48 8.15 -5.89
CA THR A 160 4.15 9.22 -4.95
C THR A 160 4.73 8.98 -3.57
N SER A 161 4.57 7.78 -3.01
CA SER A 161 4.93 7.51 -1.61
C SER A 161 6.43 7.24 -1.43
N ILE A 162 7.01 6.35 -2.24
CA ILE A 162 8.46 6.04 -2.18
C ILE A 162 9.30 6.92 -3.10
N ARG A 163 8.67 7.70 -3.99
CA ARG A 163 9.34 8.59 -4.96
C ARG A 163 10.39 7.87 -5.79
N GLY A 164 10.10 6.65 -6.22
CA GLY A 164 11.13 5.78 -6.82
C GLY A 164 11.62 6.23 -8.20
N ASP A 165 10.91 7.16 -8.85
CA ASP A 165 11.36 7.85 -10.07
C ASP A 165 12.34 9.01 -9.80
N ASP A 166 12.42 9.47 -8.55
CA ASP A 166 13.32 10.57 -8.17
C ASP A 166 14.75 10.02 -7.95
N PRO A 167 15.76 10.52 -8.69
CA PRO A 167 17.14 10.14 -8.48
C PRO A 167 17.66 10.39 -7.05
N SER A 168 17.06 11.33 -6.31
CA SER A 168 17.38 11.64 -4.92
C SER A 168 16.71 10.72 -3.89
N SER A 169 15.76 9.88 -4.31
CA SER A 169 15.12 8.92 -3.40
C SER A 169 16.07 7.80 -2.97
N SER A 170 15.86 7.32 -1.74
CA SER A 170 16.50 6.11 -1.21
C SER A 170 15.95 4.83 -1.81
N TRP A 171 14.85 4.92 -2.57
CA TRP A 171 14.19 3.81 -3.22
C TRP A 171 14.23 3.95 -4.74
N GLU A 172 14.24 2.81 -5.41
CA GLU A 172 13.99 2.67 -6.84
C GLU A 172 13.03 1.50 -7.04
N TYR A 173 12.36 1.42 -8.19
CA TYR A 173 11.47 0.30 -8.47
C TYR A 173 11.64 -0.24 -9.89
N ILE A 174 11.28 -1.50 -10.04
CA ILE A 174 11.27 -2.19 -11.32
C ILE A 174 9.88 -2.81 -11.50
N THR A 175 9.15 -2.33 -12.49
CA THR A 175 7.86 -2.89 -12.90
C THR A 175 8.04 -3.95 -13.98
N THR A 176 7.36 -5.09 -13.80
CA THR A 176 7.23 -6.17 -14.79
C THR A 176 5.81 -6.70 -14.77
N VAL A 177 5.23 -6.96 -15.94
CA VAL A 177 3.96 -7.66 -16.08
C VAL A 177 4.26 -9.11 -16.42
N LEU A 178 3.72 -10.07 -15.67
CA LEU A 178 3.83 -11.48 -16.05
C LEU A 178 2.63 -11.87 -16.92
N SER A 179 2.90 -12.70 -17.91
CA SER A 179 1.88 -13.27 -18.77
C SER A 179 2.18 -14.75 -18.98
N ALA A 180 1.24 -15.47 -19.59
CA ALA A 180 1.42 -16.88 -19.95
C ALA A 180 2.63 -17.14 -20.87
N GLN A 181 3.21 -16.11 -21.50
CA GLN A 181 4.35 -16.23 -22.40
C GLN A 181 5.67 -15.78 -21.76
N THR A 182 5.64 -15.17 -20.57
CA THR A 182 6.85 -14.66 -19.91
C THR A 182 7.71 -15.82 -19.40
N LYS A 183 8.95 -15.90 -19.89
CA LYS A 183 9.93 -16.94 -19.48
C LYS A 183 10.86 -16.39 -18.41
N SER A 184 11.51 -17.29 -17.67
CA SER A 184 12.51 -16.92 -16.64
C SER A 184 13.62 -16.00 -17.20
N ARG A 185 14.06 -16.27 -18.44
CA ARG A 185 15.08 -15.47 -19.13
C ARG A 185 14.64 -14.02 -19.38
N ASP A 186 13.35 -13.78 -19.59
CA ASP A 186 12.82 -12.44 -19.81
C ASP A 186 12.89 -11.61 -18.51
N ILE A 187 12.61 -12.25 -17.36
CA ILE A 187 12.73 -11.63 -16.04
C ILE A 187 14.20 -11.35 -15.71
N GLU A 188 15.08 -12.34 -15.91
CA GLU A 188 16.53 -12.18 -15.71
C GLU A 188 17.09 -11.02 -16.54
N SER A 189 16.80 -10.99 -17.84
CA SER A 189 17.25 -9.91 -18.72
C SER A 189 16.72 -8.54 -18.27
N ARG A 190 15.49 -8.48 -17.75
CA ARG A 190 14.89 -7.23 -17.27
C ARG A 190 15.53 -6.76 -15.97
N LEU A 191 15.85 -7.67 -15.06
CA LEU A 191 16.61 -7.37 -13.84
C LEU A 191 18.03 -6.91 -14.17
N GLU A 192 18.75 -7.63 -15.04
CA GLU A 192 20.10 -7.27 -15.46
C GLU A 192 20.17 -5.90 -16.17
N SER A 193 19.11 -5.53 -16.89
CA SER A 193 19.05 -4.23 -17.57
C SER A 193 18.88 -3.04 -16.62
N LYS A 194 18.34 -3.26 -15.42
CA LYS A 194 17.98 -2.18 -14.47
C LYS A 194 18.80 -2.21 -13.19
N LEU A 195 19.42 -3.33 -12.84
CA LEU A 195 20.23 -3.48 -11.65
C LEU A 195 21.72 -3.28 -11.94
N TYR A 196 22.42 -2.75 -10.95
CA TYR A 196 23.86 -2.55 -10.99
C TYR A 196 24.60 -3.85 -10.67
N LYS A 197 25.67 -4.10 -11.41
CA LYS A 197 26.58 -5.21 -11.11
C LYS A 197 27.43 -4.86 -9.88
N LEU A 198 27.14 -5.50 -8.75
CA LEU A 198 27.88 -5.32 -7.49
C LEU A 198 29.17 -6.15 -7.47
N ARG A 199 29.13 -7.39 -7.99
CA ARG A 199 30.26 -8.34 -8.11
C ARG A 199 30.11 -9.19 -9.37
N SER A 200 31.05 -10.12 -9.64
CA SER A 200 30.94 -10.97 -10.84
C SER A 200 29.66 -11.81 -10.87
N THR A 201 29.10 -12.16 -9.70
CA THR A 201 27.90 -13.00 -9.53
C THR A 201 26.73 -12.29 -8.84
N ALA A 202 26.87 -11.01 -8.49
CA ALA A 202 25.85 -10.29 -7.73
C ALA A 202 25.40 -9.04 -8.47
N ILE A 203 24.10 -8.92 -8.67
CA ILE A 203 23.41 -7.71 -9.14
C ILE A 203 22.56 -7.16 -7.99
N GLY A 204 22.39 -5.85 -7.95
CA GLY A 204 21.61 -5.19 -6.92
C GLY A 204 21.22 -3.78 -7.31
N PRO A 205 20.48 -3.07 -6.45
CA PRO A 205 20.07 -1.71 -6.73
C PRO A 205 21.26 -0.76 -6.87
N THR A 206 20.99 0.46 -7.34
CA THR A 206 21.97 1.56 -7.30
C THR A 206 22.64 1.60 -5.92
N PRO A 207 23.99 1.70 -5.82
CA PRO A 207 24.67 1.73 -4.54
C PRO A 207 24.09 2.77 -3.59
N GLY A 208 23.65 2.34 -2.40
CA GLY A 208 23.00 3.18 -1.40
C GLY A 208 21.47 3.27 -1.50
N LYS A 209 20.85 2.64 -2.52
CA LYS A 209 19.39 2.56 -2.68
C LYS A 209 18.83 1.17 -2.37
N LYS A 210 17.52 1.11 -2.16
CA LYS A 210 16.74 -0.13 -2.08
C LYS A 210 15.83 -0.24 -3.31
N ALA A 211 15.78 -1.42 -3.93
CA ALA A 211 14.87 -1.68 -5.05
C ALA A 211 13.59 -2.39 -4.59
N ILE A 212 12.44 -1.96 -5.13
CA ILE A 212 11.18 -2.69 -5.05
C ILE A 212 10.89 -3.31 -6.41
N PHE A 213 10.74 -4.64 -6.45
CA PHE A 213 10.34 -5.35 -7.66
C PHE A 213 8.82 -5.49 -7.67
N PHE A 214 8.17 -4.71 -8.52
CA PHE A 214 6.72 -4.74 -8.70
C PHE A 214 6.35 -5.67 -9.85
N ILE A 215 5.52 -6.67 -9.52
CA ILE A 215 5.02 -7.64 -10.48
C ILE A 215 3.51 -7.42 -10.61
N ASP A 216 3.08 -6.98 -11.80
CA ASP A 216 1.67 -6.89 -12.14
C ASP A 216 1.21 -8.16 -12.86
N ASP A 217 -0.06 -8.49 -12.66
CA ASP A 217 -0.76 -9.63 -13.27
C ASP A 217 0.02 -10.96 -13.15
N LEU A 218 -0.17 -11.68 -12.04
CA LEU A 218 0.31 -13.07 -11.92
C LEU A 218 -0.62 -14.02 -12.69
N ASN A 219 -0.83 -13.77 -13.98
CA ASN A 219 -1.43 -14.77 -14.86
C ASN A 219 -0.34 -15.81 -15.19
N MET A 220 0.01 -16.59 -14.16
CA MET A 220 1.04 -17.60 -14.23
C MET A 220 0.60 -18.61 -15.31
N PRO A 221 1.40 -18.83 -16.37
CA PRO A 221 1.10 -19.91 -17.30
C PRO A 221 0.97 -21.21 -16.52
N SER A 222 -0.06 -21.99 -16.87
CA SER A 222 -0.41 -23.27 -16.25
C SER A 222 0.82 -24.09 -15.87
N LEU A 223 0.80 -24.67 -14.66
CA LEU A 223 1.74 -25.70 -14.22
C LEU A 223 2.04 -26.66 -15.38
N GLU A 224 3.32 -26.79 -15.74
CA GLU A 224 3.77 -27.97 -16.50
C GLU A 224 3.26 -29.21 -15.77
N LYS A 225 2.73 -30.18 -16.53
CA LYS A 225 2.06 -31.42 -16.06
C LYS A 225 2.88 -32.35 -15.15
N TYR A 226 3.99 -31.89 -14.57
CA TYR A 226 4.77 -32.59 -13.57
C TYR A 226 4.96 -31.67 -12.37
N GLY A 227 4.20 -31.93 -11.31
CA GLY A 227 4.07 -31.11 -10.10
C GLY A 227 5.34 -31.01 -9.24
N ALA A 228 6.34 -30.29 -9.72
CA ALA A 228 7.43 -29.78 -8.91
C ALA A 228 7.53 -28.26 -9.10
N PRO A 229 7.36 -27.44 -8.04
CA PRO A 229 7.85 -26.07 -8.09
C PRO A 229 9.33 -26.16 -8.45
N ARG A 230 9.78 -25.50 -9.53
CA ARG A 230 11.20 -25.49 -9.91
C ARG A 230 11.98 -24.98 -8.72
N ARG A 231 12.65 -25.91 -8.05
CA ARG A 231 13.64 -25.66 -7.03
C ARG A 231 14.68 -24.77 -7.69
N TRP A 232 14.90 -23.58 -7.15
CA TRP A 232 16.06 -22.76 -7.46
C TRP A 232 17.30 -23.50 -6.97
N SER A 233 17.75 -24.49 -7.73
CA SER A 233 19.05 -25.11 -7.53
C SER A 233 20.04 -24.42 -8.46
N CYS A 234 20.96 -23.67 -7.87
CA CYS A 234 22.22 -23.34 -8.54
C CYS A 234 22.88 -24.66 -8.95
N SER A 235 22.92 -24.97 -10.24
CA SER A 235 23.80 -26.00 -10.77
C SER A 235 25.21 -25.42 -10.86
N GLY A 236 26.06 -25.83 -9.93
CA GLY A 236 27.50 -25.72 -10.08
C GLY A 236 28.03 -26.82 -10.99
N SER A 237 29.01 -26.43 -11.81
CA SER A 237 29.96 -27.21 -12.63
C SER A 237 29.40 -28.21 -13.64
#